data_AF-M5C8L7-F1
#
_entry.id   AF-M5C8L7-F1
#
_cell.length_a   1.000
_cell.length_b   1.000
_cell.length_c   1.000
_cell.angle_alpha   90.00
_cell.angle_beta   90.00
_cell.angle_gamma   90.00
#
_symmetry.space_group_name_H-M   'P 1'
#
loop_
_entity.id
_entity.type
_entity.pdbx_description
1 polymer ?
#
loop_
_entity_poly.entity_id
_entity_poly.type
_entity_poly.pdbx_seq_one_letter_code
_entity_poly.pdbx_strand_id
1 'polypeptide(L)'
;MAGSFDRADDVVHLAPCDDAVRELCDLLGCRDELEKLWAETAGLAAGPSTKPEPNQTEDELAQLMDNALNLNAAEKNAEIMAENTAASMKSSQPPSDERKATASIRLSLAWVPEPAPVPDEENVLVLTAPTGQYVDIRIKLPSTESSTASSQLSETPINDPSNVPRSSTLSWGFAGIASRTPDGKGGRWSRIVDSRAVVIDADQEVDEGQEETLPNGDTKETGTMDGKEYIEVWRTLDVGSLPEVWVSEKKDAGMIVRVGEWAQGVVRNNNQVSVFRAQLKDGKWADVYRTGLAEVFPAIGESLEGWEAVGVTTEPKL
;
A
#
# COMPACT_ATOMS: atom_id res chain seq x y z
N MET A 1 -5.93 -35.40 10.78
CA MET A 1 -6.03 -34.88 12.16
C MET A 1 -6.17 -33.38 12.00
N ALA A 2 -7.33 -32.82 12.35
CA ALA A 2 -7.50 -31.36 12.34
C ALA A 2 -6.62 -30.76 13.45
N GLY A 3 -6.14 -29.52 13.28
CA GLY A 3 -5.17 -28.88 14.18
C GLY A 3 -5.63 -28.78 15.63
N SER A 4 -4.74 -28.31 16.52
CA SER A 4 -5.12 -27.96 17.89
C SER A 4 -6.05 -26.72 17.84
N PHE A 5 -7.25 -26.86 18.39
CA PHE A 5 -8.28 -25.82 18.50
C PHE A 5 -8.53 -25.53 19.99
N ASP A 6 -7.46 -25.17 20.70
CA ASP A 6 -7.47 -25.03 22.16
C ASP A 6 -7.83 -23.60 22.62
N ARG A 7 -8.11 -22.67 21.69
CA ARG A 7 -8.54 -21.31 22.04
C ARG A 7 -10.04 -21.27 22.30
N ALA A 8 -10.45 -20.40 23.21
CA ALA A 8 -11.87 -20.25 23.56
C ALA A 8 -12.74 -19.69 22.41
N ASP A 9 -12.11 -19.08 21.41
CA ASP A 9 -12.74 -18.51 20.22
C ASP A 9 -12.59 -19.39 18.96
N ASP A 10 -11.98 -20.57 19.08
CA ASP A 10 -11.91 -21.50 17.96
C ASP A 10 -13.32 -22.05 17.66
N VAL A 11 -13.80 -21.80 16.44
CA VAL A 11 -15.07 -22.34 15.94
C VAL A 11 -14.78 -23.46 14.95
N VAL A 12 -15.22 -24.67 15.29
CA VAL A 12 -15.07 -25.84 14.42
C VAL A 12 -16.44 -26.22 13.88
N HIS A 13 -16.63 -26.07 12.57
CA HIS A 13 -17.82 -26.51 11.87
C HIS A 13 -17.53 -27.78 11.06
N LEU A 14 -18.07 -28.92 11.50
CA LEU A 14 -17.82 -30.22 10.86
C LEU A 14 -18.95 -30.56 9.87
N ALA A 15 -18.91 -29.93 8.71
CA ALA A 15 -19.77 -30.24 7.57
C ALA A 15 -18.95 -30.21 6.27
N PRO A 16 -19.42 -30.80 5.15
CA PRO A 16 -18.84 -30.54 3.83
C PRO A 16 -18.74 -29.02 3.60
N CYS A 17 -17.63 -28.55 3.01
CA CYS A 17 -17.34 -27.12 2.90
C CYS A 17 -18.49 -26.34 2.26
N ASP A 18 -19.06 -26.85 1.17
CA ASP A 18 -20.16 -26.20 0.47
C ASP A 18 -21.39 -26.04 1.37
N ASP A 19 -21.67 -27.03 2.22
CA ASP A 19 -22.81 -27.02 3.14
C ASP A 19 -22.56 -26.06 4.31
N ALA A 20 -21.33 -26.00 4.84
CA ALA A 20 -20.95 -25.04 5.87
C ALA A 20 -21.05 -23.59 5.37
N VAL A 21 -20.61 -23.32 4.13
CA VAL A 21 -20.71 -22.00 3.50
C VAL A 21 -22.18 -21.63 3.27
N ARG A 22 -23.00 -22.57 2.81
CA ARG A 22 -24.44 -22.39 2.63
C ARG A 22 -25.16 -22.03 3.94
N GLU A 23 -24.87 -22.76 5.02
CA GLU A 23 -25.44 -22.51 6.35
C GLU A 23 -25.02 -21.13 6.88
N LEU A 24 -23.75 -20.75 6.70
CA LEU A 24 -23.29 -19.40 7.03
C LEU A 24 -24.03 -18.32 6.22
N CYS A 25 -24.25 -18.55 4.92
CA CYS A 25 -25.00 -17.62 4.07
C CYS A 25 -26.49 -17.54 4.43
N ASP A 26 -27.09 -18.62 4.93
CA ASP A 26 -28.46 -18.60 5.46
C ASP A 26 -28.55 -17.69 6.70
N LEU A 27 -27.55 -17.74 7.60
CA LEU A 27 -27.46 -16.87 8.78
C LEU A 27 -27.23 -15.40 8.44
N LEU A 28 -26.48 -15.12 7.36
CA LEU A 28 -26.17 -13.78 6.90
C LEU A 28 -27.22 -13.20 5.93
N GLY A 29 -28.20 -13.99 5.50
CA GLY A 29 -29.24 -13.57 4.56
C GLY A 29 -28.76 -13.39 3.11
N CYS A 30 -27.63 -14.00 2.74
CA CYS A 30 -27.02 -13.88 1.41
C CYS A 30 -27.06 -15.18 0.58
N ARG A 31 -27.93 -16.15 0.96
CA ARG A 31 -28.01 -17.45 0.28
C ARG A 31 -28.30 -17.37 -1.22
N ASP A 32 -29.25 -16.52 -1.60
CA ASP A 32 -29.65 -16.37 -3.00
C ASP A 32 -28.53 -15.79 -3.87
N GLU A 33 -27.72 -14.90 -3.32
CA GLU A 33 -26.56 -14.30 -4.00
C GLU A 33 -25.44 -15.32 -4.20
N LEU A 34 -25.16 -16.14 -3.18
CA LEU A 34 -24.18 -17.24 -3.27
C LEU A 34 -24.54 -18.24 -4.37
N GLU A 35 -25.79 -18.74 -4.37
CA GLU A 35 -26.21 -19.76 -5.35
C GLU A 35 -26.21 -19.19 -6.78
N LYS A 36 -26.53 -17.90 -6.94
CA LYS A 36 -26.42 -17.21 -8.24
C LYS A 36 -24.97 -17.16 -8.73
N LEU A 37 -24.03 -16.76 -7.89
CA LEU A 37 -22.59 -16.70 -8.24
C LEU A 37 -22.03 -18.08 -8.57
N TRP A 38 -22.40 -19.11 -7.80
CA TRP A 38 -21.99 -20.48 -8.08
C TRP A 38 -22.57 -21.02 -9.38
N ALA A 39 -23.83 -20.71 -9.71
CA ALA A 39 -24.42 -21.08 -11.00
C ALA A 39 -23.70 -20.41 -12.18
N GLU A 40 -23.33 -19.13 -12.05
CA GLU A 40 -22.60 -18.37 -13.08
C GLU A 40 -21.18 -18.92 -13.32
N THR A 41 -20.54 -19.44 -12.27
CA THR A 41 -19.15 -19.92 -12.32
C THR A 41 -19.01 -21.42 -12.58
N ALA A 42 -20.06 -22.21 -12.39
CA ALA A 42 -20.06 -23.66 -12.63
C ALA A 42 -19.63 -24.06 -14.05
N GLY A 43 -19.87 -23.19 -15.04
CA GLY A 43 -19.46 -23.40 -16.43
C GLY A 43 -17.99 -23.05 -16.75
N LEU A 44 -17.32 -22.33 -15.86
CA LEU A 44 -15.94 -21.84 -16.07
C LEU A 44 -14.88 -22.79 -15.50
N ALA A 45 -15.25 -23.63 -14.52
CA ALA A 45 -14.34 -24.56 -13.87
C ALA A 45 -14.18 -25.91 -14.59
N ALA A 46 -14.93 -26.17 -15.66
CA ALA A 46 -14.86 -27.42 -16.44
C ALA A 46 -13.83 -27.33 -17.59
N GLY A 47 -12.56 -27.11 -17.25
CA GLY A 47 -11.46 -27.53 -18.13
C GLY A 47 -11.28 -29.06 -18.07
N PRO A 48 -10.79 -29.72 -19.13
CA PRO A 48 -10.64 -31.17 -19.13
C PRO A 48 -9.67 -31.60 -18.03
N SER A 49 -10.21 -32.30 -17.03
CA SER A 49 -9.43 -33.01 -16.01
C SER A 49 -8.73 -34.19 -16.69
N THR A 50 -7.54 -33.96 -17.22
CA THR A 50 -6.60 -35.02 -17.56
C THR A 50 -6.02 -35.57 -16.27
N LYS A 51 -6.46 -36.78 -15.89
CA LYS A 51 -5.71 -37.63 -14.97
C LYS A 51 -4.27 -37.78 -15.49
N PRO A 52 -3.23 -37.58 -14.67
CA PRO A 52 -1.88 -37.89 -15.10
C PRO A 52 -1.71 -39.41 -15.10
N GLU A 53 -1.61 -40.00 -16.29
CA GLU A 53 -0.98 -41.31 -16.44
C GLU A 53 0.55 -41.15 -16.32
N PRO A 54 1.26 -42.06 -15.64
CA PRO A 54 2.68 -41.94 -15.40
C PRO A 54 3.44 -42.55 -16.59
N ASN A 55 3.87 -41.71 -17.54
CA ASN A 55 5.01 -41.98 -18.45
C ASN A 55 5.16 -40.85 -19.47
N GLN A 56 5.64 -39.69 -19.04
CA GLN A 56 6.25 -38.71 -19.96
C GLN A 56 7.58 -38.29 -19.35
N THR A 57 8.64 -38.59 -20.11
CA THR A 57 10.05 -38.51 -19.75
C THR A 57 10.51 -37.06 -19.63
N GLU A 58 11.42 -36.81 -18.68
CA GLU A 58 12.08 -35.51 -18.40
C GLU A 58 12.68 -34.81 -19.63
N ASP A 59 12.86 -35.53 -20.75
CA ASP A 59 13.39 -35.02 -22.02
C ASP A 59 12.46 -34.03 -22.74
N GLU A 60 11.13 -34.13 -22.64
CA GLU A 60 10.23 -33.18 -23.32
C GLU A 60 10.15 -31.82 -22.60
N LEU A 61 10.35 -31.80 -21.28
CA LEU A 61 10.37 -30.58 -20.48
C LEU A 61 11.68 -29.80 -20.70
N ALA A 62 12.81 -30.50 -20.83
CA ALA A 62 14.09 -29.91 -21.18
C ALA A 62 14.07 -29.28 -22.59
N GLN A 63 13.39 -29.92 -23.55
CA GLN A 63 13.29 -29.41 -24.93
C GLN A 63 12.42 -28.14 -25.03
N LEU A 64 11.43 -27.96 -24.14
CA LEU A 64 10.63 -26.74 -24.05
C LEU A 64 11.39 -25.60 -23.36
N MET A 65 12.26 -25.91 -22.39
CA MET A 65 13.10 -24.90 -21.73
C MET A 65 14.24 -24.39 -22.63
N ASP A 66 14.83 -25.24 -23.46
CA ASP A 66 15.86 -24.83 -24.42
C ASP A 66 15.33 -23.97 -25.57
N ASN A 67 14.08 -24.19 -25.99
CA ASN A 67 13.42 -23.36 -27.02
C ASN A 67 12.98 -21.99 -26.50
N ALA A 68 12.78 -21.82 -25.19
CA ALA A 68 12.44 -20.53 -24.58
C ALA A 68 13.67 -19.64 -24.32
N LEU A 69 14.87 -20.22 -24.27
CA LEU A 69 16.13 -19.52 -24.00
C LEU A 69 16.89 -19.07 -25.26
N ASN A 70 16.41 -19.41 -26.47
CA ASN A 70 17.10 -19.10 -27.73
C ASN A 70 16.45 -17.96 -28.54
N LEU A 71 15.96 -16.93 -27.84
CA LEU A 71 15.52 -15.64 -28.41
C LEU A 71 16.59 -14.55 -28.20
N ASN A 72 17.87 -14.90 -28.35
CA ASN A 72 19.01 -13.96 -28.29
C ASN A 72 19.73 -13.85 -29.64
N ALA A 73 18.96 -13.58 -30.70
CA ALA A 73 19.49 -13.32 -32.05
C ALA A 73 18.88 -12.07 -32.70
N ALA A 74 18.61 -11.02 -31.91
CA ALA A 74 18.20 -9.71 -32.41
C ALA A 74 18.86 -8.51 -31.69
N GLU A 75 20.00 -8.70 -31.02
CA GLU A 75 20.80 -7.62 -30.42
C GLU A 75 22.22 -7.57 -30.97
N LYS A 76 22.32 -7.34 -32.28
CA LYS A 76 23.54 -6.80 -32.91
C LYS A 76 23.12 -5.89 -34.04
N ASN A 77 22.76 -4.64 -33.69
CA ASN A 77 22.88 -3.42 -34.50
C ASN A 77 22.23 -2.23 -33.75
N ALA A 78 22.79 -1.83 -32.61
CA ALA A 78 22.51 -0.50 -32.03
C ALA A 78 23.65 0.03 -31.14
N GLU A 79 24.85 -0.54 -31.25
CA GLU A 79 26.07 0.00 -30.65
C GLU A 79 26.92 0.59 -31.78
N ILE A 80 26.49 1.76 -32.27
CA ILE A 80 27.23 2.83 -32.95
C ILE A 80 26.15 3.90 -33.18
N MET A 81 26.08 4.87 -32.28
CA MET A 81 25.54 6.25 -32.39
C MET A 81 25.33 6.83 -30.97
N ALA A 82 26.31 6.60 -30.09
CA ALA A 82 26.64 7.54 -29.04
C ALA A 82 27.66 8.52 -29.66
N GLU A 83 27.46 9.83 -29.44
CA GLU A 83 28.15 10.96 -30.10
C GLU A 83 27.49 11.48 -31.40
N ASN A 84 26.30 12.09 -31.30
CA ASN A 84 25.95 13.36 -31.96
C ASN A 84 24.47 13.75 -31.77
N THR A 85 24.02 14.06 -30.54
CA THR A 85 22.85 14.95 -30.36
C THR A 85 22.86 15.66 -29.01
N ALA A 86 23.99 16.28 -28.66
CA ALA A 86 24.03 17.34 -27.65
C ALA A 86 23.63 18.67 -28.32
N ALA A 87 22.35 18.84 -28.65
CA ALA A 87 21.66 20.12 -28.90
C ALA A 87 20.28 19.90 -29.53
N SER A 88 19.32 19.33 -28.79
CA SER A 88 17.88 19.63 -28.95
C SER A 88 17.08 18.81 -27.93
N MET A 89 17.13 19.19 -26.65
CA MET A 89 16.17 18.74 -25.65
C MET A 89 15.36 19.95 -25.21
N LYS A 90 14.31 20.26 -25.99
CA LYS A 90 13.12 20.96 -25.49
C LYS A 90 11.92 20.10 -25.83
N SER A 91 11.21 19.71 -24.78
CA SER A 91 9.82 19.23 -24.79
C SER A 91 9.54 17.97 -25.60
N SER A 92 9.53 16.83 -24.92
CA SER A 92 8.67 15.69 -25.29
C SER A 92 8.36 14.95 -24.00
N GLN A 93 7.43 15.53 -23.24
CA GLN A 93 6.81 14.88 -22.10
C GLN A 93 5.95 13.72 -22.65
N PRO A 94 6.05 12.49 -22.12
CA PRO A 94 5.07 11.45 -22.42
C PRO A 94 3.67 11.90 -21.96
N PRO A 95 2.59 11.37 -22.56
CA PRO A 95 1.23 11.79 -22.23
C PRO A 95 0.97 11.64 -20.73
N SER A 96 0.46 12.71 -20.11
CA SER A 96 0.10 12.75 -18.71
C SER A 96 -1.11 11.82 -18.46
N ASP A 97 -0.85 10.60 -18.01
CA ASP A 97 -1.80 9.93 -17.14
C ASP A 97 -1.91 10.81 -15.89
N GLU A 98 -2.97 11.63 -15.81
CA GLU A 98 -3.27 12.42 -14.62
C GLU A 98 -3.53 11.46 -13.46
N ARG A 99 -2.49 11.18 -12.67
CA ARG A 99 -2.65 10.44 -11.43
C ARG A 99 -3.58 11.21 -10.51
N LYS A 100 -4.56 10.52 -9.95
CA LYS A 100 -5.43 11.10 -8.92
C LYS A 100 -4.69 11.11 -7.59
N ALA A 101 -5.06 12.06 -6.73
CA ALA A 101 -4.64 12.03 -5.34
C ALA A 101 -5.30 10.85 -4.63
N THR A 102 -4.59 10.21 -3.71
CA THR A 102 -5.11 9.05 -2.96
C THR A 102 -4.79 9.17 -1.47
N ALA A 103 -5.66 8.56 -0.68
CA ALA A 103 -5.41 8.23 0.71
C ALA A 103 -5.69 6.72 0.88
N SER A 104 -4.73 5.97 1.40
CA SER A 104 -4.84 4.51 1.54
C SER A 104 -4.45 4.08 2.95
N ILE A 105 -5.22 3.17 3.54
CA ILE A 105 -4.88 2.53 4.81
C ILE A 105 -4.42 1.11 4.56
N ARG A 106 -3.43 0.65 5.35
CA ARG A 106 -3.04 -0.77 5.32
C ARG A 106 -3.99 -1.55 6.21
N LEU A 107 -4.55 -2.63 5.66
CA LEU A 107 -5.40 -3.55 6.39
C LEU A 107 -4.60 -4.67 7.06
N SER A 108 -3.51 -5.10 6.43
CA SER A 108 -2.64 -6.17 6.91
C SER A 108 -1.28 -6.19 6.21
N LEU A 109 -0.26 -6.70 6.90
CA LEU A 109 1.05 -7.06 6.35
C LEU A 109 1.40 -8.50 6.79
N ALA A 110 1.60 -9.40 5.83
CA ALA A 110 2.13 -10.75 6.05
C ALA A 110 3.59 -10.83 5.57
N TRP A 111 4.42 -11.54 6.33
CA TRP A 111 5.76 -11.95 5.89
C TRP A 111 5.69 -13.44 5.57
N VAL A 112 5.89 -13.84 4.32
CA VAL A 112 5.69 -15.24 3.92
C VAL A 112 6.76 -16.14 4.55
N PRO A 113 6.40 -17.31 5.12
CA PRO A 113 5.08 -17.97 5.07
C PRO A 113 4.12 -17.64 6.22
N GLU A 114 4.51 -16.77 7.15
CA GLU A 114 3.66 -16.41 8.28
C GLU A 114 2.41 -15.62 7.83
N PRO A 115 1.21 -15.97 8.32
CA PRO A 115 0.00 -15.21 8.02
C PRO A 115 0.09 -13.80 8.64
N ALA A 116 -0.61 -12.84 8.04
CA ALA A 116 -0.71 -11.51 8.64
C ALA A 116 -1.35 -11.58 10.03
N PRO A 117 -0.89 -10.75 10.99
CA PRO A 117 -1.63 -10.53 12.21
C PRO A 117 -3.00 -9.93 11.85
N VAL A 118 -4.05 -10.39 12.55
CA VAL A 118 -5.40 -9.86 12.43
C VAL A 118 -5.84 -9.39 13.81
N PRO A 119 -5.98 -8.07 14.04
CA PRO A 119 -5.72 -6.98 13.10
C PRO A 119 -4.24 -6.69 12.85
N ASP A 120 -3.95 -5.79 11.89
CA ASP A 120 -2.62 -5.20 11.73
C ASP A 120 -2.17 -4.58 13.07
N GLU A 121 -0.90 -4.75 13.40
CA GLU A 121 -0.31 -4.20 14.62
C GLU A 121 0.09 -2.72 14.46
N GLU A 122 -0.03 -2.18 13.24
CA GLU A 122 0.26 -0.81 12.90
C GLU A 122 -0.96 -0.11 12.29
N ASN A 123 -1.20 1.12 12.71
CA ASN A 123 -2.15 2.00 12.06
C ASN A 123 -1.43 2.81 10.97
N VAL A 124 -1.61 2.39 9.71
CA VAL A 124 -0.90 2.93 8.54
C VAL A 124 -1.85 3.78 7.70
N LEU A 125 -1.37 4.97 7.31
CA LEU A 125 -2.02 5.83 6.33
C LEU A 125 -0.94 6.32 5.37
N VAL A 126 -1.21 6.20 4.07
CA VAL A 126 -0.39 6.74 2.99
C VAL A 126 -1.20 7.79 2.26
N LEU A 127 -0.65 8.99 2.14
CA LEU A 127 -1.21 10.05 1.31
C LEU A 127 -0.33 10.24 0.09
N THR A 128 -0.90 10.23 -1.12
CA THR A 128 -0.17 10.42 -2.38
C THR A 128 -0.82 11.54 -3.19
N ALA A 129 -0.01 12.53 -3.58
CA ALA A 129 -0.42 13.63 -4.45
C ALA A 129 -0.42 13.21 -5.93
N PRO A 130 -1.17 13.92 -6.81
CA PRO A 130 -1.16 13.69 -8.27
C PRO A 130 0.25 13.73 -8.89
N THR A 131 1.12 14.56 -8.33
CA THR A 131 2.52 14.73 -8.75
C THR A 131 3.44 13.58 -8.31
N GLY A 132 2.93 12.64 -7.53
CA GLY A 132 3.66 11.44 -7.07
C GLY A 132 4.27 11.56 -5.68
N GLN A 133 4.34 12.76 -5.08
CA GLN A 133 4.79 12.92 -3.70
C GLN A 133 3.89 12.13 -2.76
N TYR A 134 4.50 11.38 -1.85
CA TYR A 134 3.78 10.61 -0.85
C TYR A 134 4.40 10.75 0.54
N VAL A 135 3.55 10.54 1.55
CA VAL A 135 3.94 10.38 2.95
C VAL A 135 3.27 9.12 3.50
N ASP A 136 4.08 8.17 3.96
CA ASP A 136 3.67 6.94 4.68
C ASP A 136 4.04 7.10 6.16
N ILE A 137 3.03 7.05 7.03
CA ILE A 137 3.22 7.03 8.48
C ILE A 137 2.60 5.75 9.05
N ARG A 138 3.46 4.93 9.65
CA ARG A 138 3.12 3.69 10.34
C ARG A 138 3.24 3.88 11.85
N ILE A 139 2.11 3.78 12.53
CA ILE A 139 2.03 4.00 13.98
C ILE A 139 1.86 2.64 14.66
N LYS A 140 2.81 2.23 15.50
CA LYS A 140 2.72 0.99 16.27
C LYS A 140 1.63 1.12 17.32
N LEU A 141 0.65 0.24 17.27
CA LEU A 141 -0.42 0.17 18.26
C LEU A 141 0.10 -0.52 19.54
N PRO A 142 -0.40 -0.12 20.73
CA PRO A 142 -0.04 -0.79 21.96
C PRO A 142 -0.46 -2.26 21.90
N SER A 143 0.41 -3.16 22.36
CA SER A 143 0.03 -4.55 22.56
C SER A 143 -1.14 -4.61 23.54
N THR A 144 -2.26 -5.15 23.08
CA THR A 144 -3.41 -5.43 23.95
C THR A 144 -3.02 -6.64 24.80
N GLU A 145 -2.43 -6.42 25.98
CA GLU A 145 -2.28 -7.50 26.94
C GLU A 145 -3.68 -8.02 27.28
N SER A 146 -3.97 -9.24 26.82
CA SER A 146 -5.21 -9.97 27.05
C SER A 146 -5.43 -10.15 28.56
N SER A 147 -6.11 -9.20 29.20
CA SER A 147 -6.63 -9.30 30.57
C SER A 147 -7.61 -8.16 30.89
N THR A 148 -8.76 -8.13 30.22
CA THR A 148 -10.07 -7.83 30.85
C THR A 148 -11.15 -8.02 29.78
N ALA A 149 -11.80 -9.17 29.87
CA ALA A 149 -13.08 -9.40 29.21
C ALA A 149 -14.06 -8.27 29.58
N SER A 150 -14.76 -7.74 28.58
CA SER A 150 -15.79 -6.68 28.63
C SER A 150 -15.37 -5.26 28.22
N SER A 151 -14.40 -5.07 27.32
CA SER A 151 -14.45 -3.87 26.48
C SER A 151 -15.21 -4.21 25.21
N GLN A 152 -16.32 -3.50 25.05
CA GLN A 152 -17.30 -3.56 23.97
C GLN A 152 -16.65 -3.81 22.60
N LEU A 153 -17.34 -4.55 21.73
CA LEU A 153 -17.20 -4.42 20.27
C LEU A 153 -17.03 -2.94 19.97
N SER A 154 -15.80 -2.49 19.72
CA SER A 154 -15.57 -1.08 19.42
C SER A 154 -16.27 -0.84 18.09
N GLU A 155 -17.27 0.04 18.08
CA GLU A 155 -17.96 0.48 16.85
C GLU A 155 -16.98 1.07 15.81
N THR A 156 -15.74 1.38 16.22
CA THR A 156 -14.69 1.87 15.35
C THR A 156 -14.02 0.73 14.57
N PRO A 157 -13.94 0.81 13.22
CA PRO A 157 -13.20 -0.15 12.41
C PRO A 157 -11.76 -0.31 12.90
N ILE A 158 -11.25 -1.55 12.85
CA ILE A 158 -9.99 -1.90 13.51
C ILE A 158 -8.76 -1.16 12.92
N ASN A 159 -8.90 -0.52 11.75
CA ASN A 159 -7.86 0.28 11.09
C ASN A 159 -8.32 1.71 10.77
N ASP A 160 -9.23 2.29 11.57
CA ASP A 160 -9.62 3.69 11.38
C ASP A 160 -8.41 4.62 11.59
N PRO A 161 -7.95 5.35 10.55
CA PRO A 161 -6.78 6.22 10.65
C PRO A 161 -7.02 7.43 11.56
N SER A 162 -8.27 7.72 11.94
CA SER A 162 -8.66 8.77 12.89
C SER A 162 -8.51 8.36 14.35
N ASN A 163 -8.40 7.06 14.64
CA ASN A 163 -8.44 6.53 16.01
C ASN A 163 -7.10 5.89 16.39
N VAL A 164 -6.19 6.71 16.93
CA VAL A 164 -4.86 6.26 17.38
C VAL A 164 -4.78 6.37 18.92
N PRO A 165 -4.56 5.25 19.65
CA PRO A 165 -4.36 5.29 21.09
C PRO A 165 -3.18 6.19 21.49
N ARG A 166 -3.30 6.92 22.60
CA ARG A 166 -2.24 7.84 23.08
C ARG A 166 -0.92 7.15 23.43
N SER A 167 -0.96 5.85 23.76
CA SER A 167 0.23 5.04 24.06
C SER A 167 0.94 4.50 22.82
N SER A 168 0.42 4.78 21.62
CA SER A 168 1.01 4.33 20.37
C SER A 168 2.32 5.07 20.08
N THR A 169 3.23 4.41 19.39
CA THR A 169 4.56 4.96 19.06
C THR A 169 4.80 4.96 17.55
N LEU A 170 5.74 5.77 17.08
CA LEU A 170 6.10 5.78 15.67
C LEU A 170 6.86 4.49 15.36
N SER A 171 6.34 3.67 14.45
CA SER A 171 7.08 2.52 13.93
C SER A 171 8.01 2.94 12.80
N TRP A 172 7.45 3.65 11.82
CA TRP A 172 8.17 4.16 10.65
C TRP A 172 7.42 5.36 10.08
N GLY A 173 8.14 6.41 9.71
CA GLY A 173 7.60 7.50 8.91
C GLY A 173 8.57 7.84 7.79
N PHE A 174 8.10 7.87 6.55
CA PHE A 174 8.93 8.19 5.41
C PHE A 174 8.11 8.87 4.32
N ALA A 175 8.82 9.56 3.43
CA ALA A 175 8.24 10.32 2.34
C ALA A 175 9.16 10.32 1.13
N GLY A 176 8.58 10.55 -0.04
CA GLY A 176 9.33 10.56 -1.28
C GLY A 176 8.44 10.62 -2.50
N ILE A 177 8.88 9.96 -3.58
CA ILE A 177 8.18 9.94 -4.87
C ILE A 177 7.70 8.52 -5.17
N ALA A 178 6.39 8.39 -5.37
CA ALA A 178 5.74 7.20 -5.88
C ALA A 178 5.71 7.27 -7.41
N SER A 179 5.92 6.13 -8.06
CA SER A 179 5.86 5.95 -9.49
C SER A 179 5.30 4.55 -9.82
N ARG A 180 5.05 4.28 -11.10
CA ARG A 180 4.66 2.94 -11.55
C ARG A 180 5.91 2.16 -11.95
N THR A 181 5.87 0.84 -11.78
CA THR A 181 6.86 -0.07 -12.37
C THR A 181 6.84 0.05 -13.90
N PRO A 182 7.94 -0.32 -14.61
CA PRO A 182 8.00 -0.20 -16.07
C PRO A 182 6.91 -0.97 -16.83
N ASP A 183 6.42 -2.07 -16.27
CA ASP A 183 5.33 -2.87 -16.82
C ASP A 183 3.93 -2.32 -16.48
N GLY A 184 3.86 -1.28 -15.65
CA GLY A 184 2.62 -0.62 -15.22
C GLY A 184 1.77 -1.42 -14.24
N LYS A 185 2.24 -2.57 -13.77
CA LYS A 185 1.47 -3.50 -12.90
C LYS A 185 1.74 -3.34 -11.42
N GLY A 186 2.74 -2.54 -11.06
CA GLY A 186 3.15 -2.33 -9.68
C GLY A 186 3.38 -0.86 -9.35
N GLY A 187 3.69 -0.63 -8.09
CA GLY A 187 4.19 0.64 -7.58
C GLY A 187 5.69 0.58 -7.35
N ARG A 188 6.31 1.76 -7.40
CA ARG A 188 7.72 1.98 -7.06
C ARG A 188 7.82 3.23 -6.20
N TRP A 189 8.45 3.10 -5.03
CA TRP A 189 8.54 4.17 -4.03
C TRP A 189 10.00 4.48 -3.72
N SER A 190 10.47 5.64 -4.19
CA SER A 190 11.79 6.16 -3.85
C SER A 190 11.69 7.07 -2.63
N ARG A 191 12.43 6.73 -1.56
CA ARG A 191 12.45 7.51 -0.32
C ARG A 191 13.37 8.73 -0.44
N ILE A 192 12.92 9.86 0.08
CA ILE A 192 13.69 11.11 0.21
C ILE A 192 13.88 11.46 1.69
N VAL A 193 12.92 11.10 2.54
CA VAL A 193 12.98 11.28 3.99
C VAL A 193 12.63 9.96 4.66
N ASP A 194 13.41 9.54 5.66
CA ASP A 194 13.19 8.30 6.40
C ASP A 194 13.45 8.48 7.91
N SER A 195 12.52 8.03 8.75
CA SER A 195 12.67 8.12 10.21
C SER A 195 13.73 7.16 10.78
N ARG A 196 14.04 6.07 10.09
CA ARG A 196 14.99 5.02 10.50
C ARG A 196 16.40 5.25 9.95
N ALA A 197 16.55 5.90 8.79
CA ALA A 197 17.84 6.15 8.16
C ALA A 197 18.21 7.66 8.12
N VAL A 198 19.49 7.99 8.36
CA VAL A 198 20.02 9.36 8.18
C VAL A 198 20.47 9.60 6.74
N VAL A 199 21.02 8.56 6.11
CA VAL A 199 21.51 8.58 4.73
C VAL A 199 20.65 7.58 3.97
N ILE A 200 20.02 8.04 2.90
CA ILE A 200 19.24 7.20 1.99
C ILE A 200 20.08 7.07 0.73
N ASP A 201 20.47 5.84 0.39
CA ASP A 201 21.09 5.56 -0.90
C ASP A 201 19.98 5.40 -1.94
N ALA A 202 19.79 6.45 -2.75
CA ALA A 202 18.70 6.51 -3.73
C ALA A 202 18.73 5.36 -4.74
N ASP A 203 19.90 4.74 -4.95
CA ASP A 203 20.07 3.62 -5.89
C ASP A 203 19.84 2.24 -5.24
N GLN A 204 19.77 2.16 -3.90
CA GLN A 204 19.59 0.90 -3.16
C GLN A 204 18.26 0.81 -2.41
N GLU A 205 17.58 1.93 -2.16
CA GLU A 205 16.41 2.01 -1.28
C GLU A 205 15.09 2.27 -2.01
N VAL A 206 14.99 1.80 -3.26
CA VAL A 206 13.74 1.80 -4.03
C VAL A 206 12.91 0.57 -3.64
N ASP A 207 11.77 0.80 -3.01
CA ASP A 207 10.77 -0.25 -2.75
C ASP A 207 9.94 -0.46 -4.03
N GLU A 208 9.70 -1.72 -4.40
CA GLU A 208 8.88 -2.11 -5.54
C GLU A 208 7.94 -3.24 -5.13
N GLY A 209 6.67 -3.09 -5.49
CA GLY A 209 5.62 -4.04 -5.19
C GLY A 209 4.69 -4.21 -6.39
N GLN A 210 4.27 -5.44 -6.66
CA GLN A 210 3.27 -5.76 -7.68
C GLN A 210 1.88 -5.60 -7.07
N GLU A 211 0.98 -4.92 -7.77
CA GLU A 211 -0.36 -4.60 -7.29
C GLU A 211 -1.43 -5.41 -8.02
N GLU A 212 -2.40 -5.92 -7.27
CA GLU A 212 -3.57 -6.62 -7.79
C GLU A 212 -4.82 -6.10 -7.08
N THR A 213 -5.83 -5.64 -7.84
CA THR A 213 -7.13 -5.30 -7.27
C THR A 213 -7.91 -6.56 -6.93
N LEU A 214 -8.27 -6.72 -5.66
CA LEU A 214 -9.07 -7.81 -5.14
C LEU A 214 -10.56 -7.64 -5.51
N PRO A 215 -11.38 -8.71 -5.47
CA PRO A 215 -12.80 -8.65 -5.82
C PRO A 215 -13.62 -7.64 -5.00
N ASN A 216 -13.18 -7.32 -3.79
CA ASN A 216 -13.83 -6.35 -2.90
C ASN A 216 -13.37 -4.89 -3.15
N GLY A 217 -12.48 -4.66 -4.11
CA GLY A 217 -11.92 -3.35 -4.44
C GLY A 217 -10.68 -2.94 -3.64
N ASP A 218 -10.26 -3.72 -2.64
CA ASP A 218 -8.98 -3.51 -1.96
C ASP A 218 -7.81 -3.86 -2.90
N THR A 219 -6.61 -3.34 -2.62
CA THR A 219 -5.39 -3.64 -3.39
C THR A 219 -4.52 -4.60 -2.60
N LYS A 220 -4.16 -5.73 -3.20
CA LYS A 220 -3.10 -6.60 -2.71
C LYS A 220 -1.78 -6.19 -3.34
N GLU A 221 -0.79 -5.93 -2.52
CA GLU A 221 0.58 -5.65 -2.92
C GLU A 221 1.49 -6.81 -2.52
N THR A 222 2.35 -7.25 -3.42
CA THR A 222 3.35 -8.29 -3.17
C THR A 222 4.73 -7.83 -3.59
N GLY A 223 5.73 -8.00 -2.73
CA GLY A 223 7.11 -7.63 -3.02
C GLY A 223 8.10 -8.41 -2.17
N THR A 224 9.37 -8.00 -2.26
CA THR A 224 10.46 -8.61 -1.49
C THR A 224 11.25 -7.53 -0.79
N MET A 225 11.39 -7.64 0.53
CA MET A 225 12.22 -6.75 1.34
C MET A 225 13.26 -7.58 2.10
N ASP A 226 14.54 -7.25 1.95
CA ASP A 226 15.67 -7.99 2.56
C ASP A 226 15.63 -9.51 2.30
N GLY A 227 15.18 -9.90 1.10
CA GLY A 227 15.06 -11.31 0.70
C GLY A 227 13.86 -12.05 1.31
N LYS A 228 12.98 -11.35 2.03
CA LYS A 228 11.71 -11.89 2.53
C LYS A 228 10.56 -11.38 1.68
N GLU A 229 9.72 -12.31 1.23
CA GLU A 229 8.48 -11.98 0.53
C GLU A 229 7.46 -11.41 1.52
N TYR A 230 6.74 -10.39 1.08
CA TYR A 230 5.65 -9.79 1.84
C TYR A 230 4.37 -9.73 1.01
N ILE A 231 3.25 -9.69 1.73
CA ILE A 231 1.92 -9.40 1.17
C ILE A 231 1.29 -8.30 2.02
N GLU A 232 1.02 -7.16 1.42
CA GLU A 232 0.24 -6.08 2.03
C GLU A 232 -1.15 -6.01 1.39
N VAL A 233 -2.17 -5.71 2.19
CA VAL A 233 -3.52 -5.44 1.70
C VAL A 233 -3.87 -4.01 2.07
N TRP A 234 -4.31 -3.24 1.08
CA TRP A 234 -4.56 -1.82 1.17
C TRP A 234 -6.01 -1.48 0.83
N ARG A 235 -6.58 -0.54 1.57
CA ARG A 235 -7.89 0.03 1.28
C ARG A 235 -7.77 1.50 0.95
N THR A 236 -8.28 1.90 -0.22
CA THR A 236 -8.40 3.31 -0.58
C THR A 236 -9.55 3.95 0.20
N LEU A 237 -9.29 5.10 0.80
CA LEU A 237 -10.31 5.95 1.41
C LEU A 237 -10.97 6.82 0.35
N ASP A 238 -12.27 7.06 0.50
CA ASP A 238 -12.95 8.05 -0.32
C ASP A 238 -12.52 9.46 0.09
N VAL A 239 -11.82 10.15 -0.80
CA VAL A 239 -11.39 11.56 -0.65
C VAL A 239 -12.15 12.49 -1.59
N GLY A 240 -13.22 12.00 -2.22
CA GLY A 240 -13.96 12.69 -3.26
C GLY A 240 -13.25 12.69 -4.61
N SER A 241 -13.92 13.22 -5.64
CA SER A 241 -13.39 13.24 -7.00
C SER A 241 -12.35 14.32 -7.26
N LEU A 242 -12.38 15.40 -6.47
CA LEU A 242 -11.49 16.56 -6.57
C LEU A 242 -11.07 17.00 -5.14
N PRO A 243 -10.28 16.19 -4.42
CA PRO A 243 -9.79 16.57 -3.11
C PRO A 243 -8.91 17.82 -3.20
N GLU A 244 -8.94 18.66 -2.17
CA GLU A 244 -7.92 19.70 -2.02
C GLU A 244 -6.56 19.03 -1.77
N VAL A 245 -5.58 19.33 -2.62
CA VAL A 245 -4.22 18.79 -2.50
C VAL A 245 -3.24 19.92 -2.24
N TRP A 246 -2.38 19.69 -1.26
CA TRP A 246 -1.27 20.58 -0.97
C TRP A 246 -0.04 19.77 -0.58
N VAL A 247 1.08 20.04 -1.24
CA VAL A 247 2.37 19.42 -0.97
C VAL A 247 3.37 20.51 -0.61
N SER A 248 4.08 20.30 0.50
CA SER A 248 5.21 21.14 0.88
C SER A 248 6.43 20.30 1.16
N GLU A 249 7.58 20.74 0.66
CA GLU A 249 8.85 20.05 0.80
C GLU A 249 9.87 20.96 1.50
N LYS A 250 10.64 20.39 2.42
CA LYS A 250 11.86 20.97 2.95
C LYS A 250 13.00 20.14 2.39
N LYS A 251 13.82 20.76 1.53
CA LYS A 251 14.85 20.06 0.75
C LYS A 251 15.63 19.04 1.58
N ASP A 252 15.59 17.78 1.14
CA ASP A 252 16.28 16.61 1.71
C ASP A 252 16.04 16.37 3.23
N ALA A 253 15.00 16.99 3.80
CA ALA A 253 14.79 17.01 5.24
C ALA A 253 13.33 16.84 5.66
N GLY A 254 12.36 17.12 4.80
CA GLY A 254 10.96 16.99 5.18
C GLY A 254 9.98 17.07 4.03
N MET A 255 8.81 16.48 4.25
CA MET A 255 7.69 16.55 3.32
C MET A 255 6.38 16.56 4.09
N ILE A 256 5.42 17.34 3.60
CA ILE A 256 4.02 17.32 4.03
C ILE A 256 3.16 17.09 2.79
N VAL A 257 2.20 16.17 2.92
CA VAL A 257 1.18 15.95 1.92
C VAL A 257 -0.18 16.09 2.59
N ARG A 258 -1.06 16.87 1.97
CA ARG A 258 -2.49 16.96 2.26
C ARG A 258 -3.28 16.40 1.09
N VAL A 259 -4.26 15.55 1.39
CA VAL A 259 -5.27 15.08 0.45
C VAL A 259 -6.63 15.17 1.12
N GLY A 260 -7.47 16.09 0.64
CA GLY A 260 -8.80 16.35 1.18
C GLY A 260 -8.75 16.75 2.65
N GLU A 261 -9.36 15.93 3.50
CA GLU A 261 -9.44 16.11 4.95
C GLU A 261 -8.25 15.53 5.72
N TRP A 262 -7.26 14.95 5.03
CA TRP A 262 -6.09 14.34 5.66
C TRP A 262 -4.82 15.11 5.37
N ALA A 263 -3.95 15.22 6.38
CA ALA A 263 -2.59 15.74 6.22
C ALA A 263 -1.60 14.93 7.03
N GLN A 264 -0.45 14.65 6.42
CA GLN A 264 0.66 13.94 7.07
C GLN A 264 1.97 14.63 6.75
N GLY A 265 2.87 14.66 7.72
CA GLY A 265 4.21 15.20 7.51
C GLY A 265 5.28 14.43 8.28
N VAL A 266 6.45 14.33 7.66
CA VAL A 266 7.67 13.79 8.27
C VAL A 266 8.81 14.77 8.02
N VAL A 267 9.59 15.04 9.06
CA VAL A 267 10.82 15.84 9.01
C VAL A 267 11.91 15.09 9.74
N ARG A 268 13.07 15.00 9.11
CA ARG A 268 14.33 14.58 9.72
C ARG A 268 15.33 15.73 9.69
N ASN A 269 15.74 16.18 10.87
CA ASN A 269 16.89 17.08 11.03
C ASN A 269 17.99 16.29 11.75
N ASN A 270 18.96 15.77 11.00
CA ASN A 270 20.02 14.89 11.52
C ASN A 270 19.44 13.66 12.24
N ASN A 271 19.61 13.57 13.57
CA ASN A 271 19.11 12.47 14.39
C ASN A 271 17.72 12.74 14.99
N GLN A 272 17.16 13.94 14.77
CA GLN A 272 15.85 14.29 15.27
C GLN A 272 14.79 14.03 14.20
N VAL A 273 13.78 13.24 14.56
CA VAL A 273 12.61 12.97 13.73
C VAL A 273 11.41 13.65 14.35
N SER A 274 10.64 14.35 13.51
CA SER A 274 9.31 14.87 13.88
C SER A 274 8.32 14.38 12.84
N VAL A 275 7.13 13.97 13.30
CA VAL A 275 6.07 13.40 12.47
C VAL A 275 4.72 13.90 12.98
N PHE A 276 3.79 14.15 12.06
CA PHE A 276 2.38 14.35 12.43
C PHE A 276 1.43 13.69 11.43
N ARG A 277 0.27 13.30 11.93
CA ARG A 277 -0.95 13.01 11.17
C ARG A 277 -2.06 13.88 11.73
N ALA A 278 -2.78 14.59 10.87
CA ALA A 278 -3.90 15.43 11.23
C ALA A 278 -5.10 15.16 10.33
N GLN A 279 -6.29 15.44 10.86
CA GLN A 279 -7.55 15.36 10.13
C GLN A 279 -8.30 16.69 10.26
N LEU A 280 -8.90 17.14 9.17
CA LEU A 280 -9.79 18.29 9.15
C LEU A 280 -11.16 17.85 9.68
N LYS A 281 -11.62 18.44 10.78
CA LYS A 281 -12.95 18.23 11.35
C LYS A 281 -13.59 19.58 11.63
N ASP A 282 -14.82 19.78 11.18
CA ASP A 282 -15.57 21.02 11.38
C ASP A 282 -14.77 22.28 10.97
N GLY A 283 -14.03 22.18 9.86
CA GLY A 283 -13.19 23.25 9.32
C GLY A 283 -11.93 23.55 10.15
N LYS A 284 -11.54 22.69 11.10
CA LYS A 284 -10.34 22.83 11.92
C LYS A 284 -9.47 21.58 11.85
N TRP A 285 -8.17 21.79 11.71
CA TRP A 285 -7.20 20.70 11.79
C TRP A 285 -7.07 20.23 13.24
N ALA A 286 -7.24 18.93 13.45
CA ALA A 286 -6.98 18.26 14.70
C ALA A 286 -5.85 17.25 14.52
N ASP A 287 -4.87 17.30 15.42
CA ASP A 287 -3.82 16.28 15.46
C ASP A 287 -4.44 14.93 15.86
N VAL A 288 -4.19 13.92 15.03
CA VAL A 288 -4.50 12.52 15.31
C VAL A 288 -3.30 11.84 15.95
N TYR A 289 -2.10 12.12 15.44
CA TYR A 289 -0.84 11.62 15.97
C TYR A 289 0.26 12.66 15.80
N ARG A 290 1.14 12.81 16.79
CA ARG A 290 2.30 13.69 16.71
C ARG A 290 3.44 13.17 17.58
N THR A 291 4.66 13.26 17.07
CA THR A 291 5.89 13.06 17.84
C THR A 291 6.99 14.02 17.34
N GLY A 292 7.95 14.34 18.21
CA GLY A 292 8.99 15.33 17.92
C GLY A 292 8.53 16.78 18.10
N LEU A 293 9.19 17.69 17.40
CA LEU A 293 8.97 19.14 17.50
C LEU A 293 7.86 19.58 16.54
N ALA A 294 6.94 20.43 16.99
CA ALA A 294 5.82 20.88 16.15
C ALA A 294 6.22 22.06 15.26
N GLU A 295 7.09 22.92 15.77
CA GLU A 295 7.59 24.15 15.15
C GLU A 295 8.42 23.94 13.88
N VAL A 296 8.82 22.70 13.59
CA VAL A 296 9.56 22.38 12.36
C VAL A 296 8.68 22.30 11.12
N PHE A 297 7.35 22.23 11.30
CA PHE A 297 6.37 22.16 10.24
C PHE A 297 5.67 23.52 10.02
N PRO A 298 5.42 23.94 8.76
CA PRO A 298 4.42 24.98 8.49
C PRO A 298 3.04 24.53 8.97
N ALA A 299 2.17 25.51 9.23
CA ALA A 299 0.75 25.23 9.30
C ALA A 299 0.25 24.64 7.95
N ILE A 300 -0.72 23.74 8.00
CA ILE A 300 -1.21 23.03 6.82
C ILE A 300 -1.83 24.04 5.83
N GLY A 301 -1.31 24.09 4.61
CA GLY A 301 -1.74 25.05 3.59
C GLY A 301 -1.05 26.42 3.67
N GLU A 302 -0.11 26.60 4.60
CA GLU A 302 0.69 27.82 4.76
C GLU A 302 2.16 27.58 4.41
N SER A 303 2.94 28.65 4.29
CA SER A 303 4.39 28.59 4.05
C SER A 303 5.19 28.82 5.33
N LEU A 304 6.33 28.16 5.46
CA LEU A 304 7.34 28.43 6.49
C LEU A 304 8.72 28.56 5.82
N GLU A 305 9.63 29.36 6.38
CA GLU A 305 10.97 29.52 5.81
C GLU A 305 11.67 28.15 5.65
N GLY A 306 12.24 27.92 4.46
CA GLY A 306 12.86 26.64 4.10
C GLY A 306 11.90 25.57 3.58
N TRP A 307 10.59 25.85 3.53
CA TRP A 307 9.59 25.00 2.91
C TRP A 307 9.12 25.58 1.57
N GLU A 308 9.13 24.75 0.53
CA GLU A 308 8.64 25.08 -0.81
C GLU A 308 7.32 24.36 -1.08
N ALA A 309 6.35 25.05 -1.67
CA ALA A 309 5.10 24.43 -2.12
C ALA A 309 5.28 23.89 -3.55
N VAL A 310 5.13 22.58 -3.73
CA VAL A 310 5.52 21.87 -4.97
C VAL A 310 4.31 21.34 -5.75
N GLY A 311 3.16 21.18 -5.09
CA GLY A 311 1.92 20.70 -5.71
C GLY A 311 0.72 21.36 -5.04
N VAL A 312 0.26 22.48 -5.58
CA VAL A 312 -0.95 23.18 -5.13
C VAL A 312 -2.00 23.06 -6.22
N THR A 313 -3.12 22.42 -5.92
CA THR A 313 -4.32 22.46 -6.77
C THR A 313 -5.37 23.32 -6.08
N THR A 314 -5.06 24.61 -5.89
CA THR A 314 -6.11 25.58 -5.57
C THR A 314 -6.57 26.16 -6.88
N GLU A 315 -7.74 25.73 -7.38
CA GLU A 315 -8.47 26.65 -8.24
C GLU A 315 -8.77 27.90 -7.40
N PRO A 316 -8.53 29.11 -7.94
CA PRO A 316 -8.90 30.32 -7.23
C PRO A 316 -10.40 30.29 -6.97
N LYS A 317 -10.80 30.46 -5.71
CA LYS A 317 -12.20 30.74 -5.36
C LYS A 317 -12.63 31.98 -6.17
N LEU A 318 -13.50 31.78 -7.15
CA LEU A 318 -14.26 32.82 -7.85
C LEU A 318 -15.27 33.47 -6.90
#